data_AF-A0A7K4ID01-F1
#
_entry.id   AF-A0A7K4ID01-F1
#
_cell.length_a   1.000
_cell.length_b   1.000
_cell.length_c   1.000
_cell.angle_alpha   90.00
_cell.angle_beta   90.00
_cell.angle_gamma   90.00
#
_symmetry.space_group_name_H-M   'P 1'
#
loop_
_entity.id
_entity.type
_entity.pdbx_description
1 polymer ?
#
loop_
_entity_poly.entity_id
_entity_poly.type
_entity_poly.pdbx_seq_one_letter_code
_entity_poly.pdbx_strand_id
1 'polypeptide(L)'
;MAVKEFVLDGSNMVSVDGFYDEVQRVLCPDFSGFGRNLDALNDILRGGFGTFEYGDQIRIRIVNVHKMRMNLEASFFRHVMEVLEESENVELSLE
;
A
#
# COMPACT_ATOMS: atom_id res chain seq x y z
N MET A 1 7.22 -16.89 13.38
CA MET A 1 6.10 -16.80 12.41
C MET A 1 6.66 -16.24 11.11
N ALA A 2 6.17 -16.68 9.96
CA ALA A 2 6.63 -16.14 8.68
C ALA A 2 5.98 -14.77 8.46
N VAL A 3 6.77 -13.77 8.08
CA VAL A 3 6.28 -12.43 7.69
C VAL A 3 5.47 -12.59 6.40
N LYS A 4 4.23 -12.08 6.38
CA LYS A 4 3.41 -12.10 5.16
C LYS A 4 3.95 -11.08 4.17
N GLU A 5 4.12 -11.49 2.91
CA GLU A 5 4.55 -10.61 1.83
C GLU A 5 3.36 -10.25 0.93
N PHE A 6 3.25 -8.97 0.60
CA PHE A 6 2.29 -8.42 -0.32
C PHE A 6 3.02 -7.73 -1.47
N VAL A 7 2.57 -7.99 -2.69
CA VAL A 7 3.18 -7.45 -3.91
C VAL A 7 2.19 -6.49 -4.56
N LEU A 8 2.57 -5.22 -4.65
CA LEU A 8 1.83 -4.17 -5.37
C LEU A 8 2.51 -3.92 -6.71
N ASP A 9 1.75 -3.82 -7.80
CA ASP A 9 2.28 -3.48 -9.12
C ASP A 9 2.09 -1.99 -9.42
N GLY A 10 3.19 -1.26 -9.47
CA GLY A 10 3.24 0.16 -9.83
C GLY A 10 2.65 0.48 -11.21
N SER A 11 2.54 -0.52 -12.09
CA SER A 11 1.86 -0.39 -13.38
C SER A 11 0.34 -0.21 -13.24
N ASN A 12 -0.26 -0.74 -12.17
CA ASN A 12 -1.68 -0.55 -11.85
C ASN A 12 -1.93 0.77 -11.10
N MET A 13 -0.88 1.40 -10.58
CA MET A 13 -0.94 2.57 -9.69
C MET A 13 -0.51 3.86 -10.40
N VAL A 14 -0.87 4.01 -11.67
CA VAL A 14 -0.51 5.18 -12.52
C VAL A 14 -1.51 6.35 -12.39
N SER A 15 -2.50 6.23 -11.52
CA SER A 15 -3.43 7.29 -11.14
C SER A 15 -3.76 7.16 -9.65
N VAL A 16 -4.30 8.21 -9.02
CA VAL A 16 -4.75 8.16 -7.62
C VAL A 16 -5.79 7.05 -7.43
N ASP A 17 -6.71 6.89 -8.39
CA ASP A 17 -7.70 5.83 -8.31
C ASP A 17 -7.08 4.44 -8.46
N GLY A 18 -6.21 4.25 -9.45
CA GLY A 18 -5.50 2.98 -9.64
C GLY A 18 -4.63 2.60 -8.43
N PHE A 19 -4.06 3.59 -7.74
CA PHE A 19 -3.34 3.36 -6.48
C PHE A 19 -4.25 2.72 -5.42
N TYR A 20 -5.40 3.33 -5.13
CA TYR A 20 -6.31 2.79 -4.13
C TYR A 20 -6.94 1.47 -4.55
N ASP A 21 -7.20 1.27 -5.84
CA ASP A 21 -7.72 0.00 -6.36
C ASP A 21 -6.73 -1.15 -6.16
N GLU A 22 -5.44 -0.92 -6.45
CA GLU A 22 -4.38 -1.92 -6.26
C GLU A 22 -4.17 -2.23 -4.76
N VAL A 23 -4.15 -1.19 -3.91
CA VAL A 23 -4.05 -1.37 -2.46
C VAL A 23 -5.22 -2.20 -1.93
N GLN A 24 -6.46 -1.87 -2.32
CA GLN A 24 -7.63 -2.63 -1.89
C GLN A 24 -7.56 -4.09 -2.35
N ARG A 25 -7.23 -4.30 -3.64
CA ARG A 25 -7.12 -5.63 -4.25
C ARG A 25 -6.12 -6.53 -3.53
N VAL A 26 -5.02 -5.97 -3.03
CA VAL A 26 -3.89 -6.74 -2.46
C VAL A 26 -3.96 -6.82 -0.93
N LEU A 27 -4.30 -5.73 -0.25
CA LEU A 27 -4.23 -5.65 1.21
C LEU A 27 -5.58 -5.81 1.90
N CYS A 28 -6.71 -5.61 1.23
CA CYS A 28 -8.03 -5.76 1.86
C CYS A 28 -9.14 -6.08 0.84
N PRO A 29 -9.02 -7.17 0.05
CA PRO A 29 -9.93 -7.46 -1.07
C PRO A 29 -11.39 -7.65 -0.66
N ASP A 30 -11.63 -8.16 0.55
CA ASP A 30 -12.97 -8.41 1.09
C ASP A 30 -13.53 -7.21 1.88
N PHE A 31 -12.78 -6.11 1.99
CA PHE A 31 -13.20 -4.92 2.72
C PHE A 31 -13.81 -3.87 1.79
N SER A 32 -15.11 -3.61 1.95
CA SER A 32 -15.84 -2.61 1.16
C SER A 32 -15.76 -1.18 1.71
N GLY A 33 -15.10 -0.98 2.86
CA GLY A 33 -15.05 0.30 3.58
C GLY A 33 -13.77 1.09 3.37
N PHE A 34 -12.96 0.76 2.37
CA PHE A 34 -11.65 1.40 2.19
C PHE A 34 -11.81 2.88 1.78
N GLY A 35 -11.51 3.77 2.73
CA GLY A 35 -11.45 5.21 2.47
C GLY A 35 -10.31 5.50 1.50
N ARG A 36 -10.61 6.15 0.37
CA ARG A 36 -9.61 6.43 -0.67
C ARG A 36 -8.81 7.70 -0.33
N ASN A 37 -8.12 7.67 0.80
CA ASN A 37 -7.27 8.75 1.32
C ASN A 37 -6.04 8.18 2.08
N LEU A 38 -5.10 9.04 2.47
CA LEU A 38 -3.86 8.60 3.12
C LEU A 38 -4.05 8.12 4.56
N ASP A 39 -5.05 8.63 5.29
CA ASP A 39 -5.37 8.17 6.64
C ASP A 39 -5.87 6.72 6.62
N ALA A 40 -6.75 6.41 5.66
CA ALA A 40 -7.26 5.06 5.47
C ALA A 40 -6.19 4.11 4.92
N LEU A 41 -5.23 4.59 4.10
CA LEU A 41 -4.04 3.80 3.76
C LEU A 41 -3.29 3.40 5.04
N ASN A 42 -2.99 4.37 5.91
CA ASN A 42 -2.32 4.12 7.19
C ASN A 42 -3.08 3.13 8.07
N ASP A 43 -4.42 3.23 8.13
CA ASP A 43 -5.25 2.27 8.86
C ASP A 43 -5.15 0.86 8.29
N ILE A 44 -5.23 0.69 6.96
CA ILE A 44 -5.06 -0.61 6.31
C ILE A 44 -3.69 -1.21 6.64
N LEU A 45 -2.61 -0.41 6.61
CA LEU A 45 -1.25 -0.88 6.89
C LEU A 45 -1.08 -1.40 8.31
N ARG A 46 -1.84 -0.89 9.29
CA ARG A 46 -1.84 -1.40 10.67
C ARG A 46 -2.50 -2.77 10.81
N GLY A 47 -3.35 -3.16 9.87
CA GLY A 47 -4.06 -4.45 9.86
C GLY A 47 -5.39 -4.44 10.61
N GLY A 48 -6.06 -5.61 10.63
CA GLY A 48 -7.39 -5.79 11.21
C GLY A 48 -8.55 -5.72 10.22
N PHE A 49 -8.26 -5.67 8.91
CA PHE A 49 -9.24 -5.57 7.82
C PHE A 49 -9.35 -6.85 6.98
N GLY A 50 -8.91 -7.98 7.53
CA GLY A 50 -9.13 -9.33 7.00
C GLY A 50 -7.90 -10.03 6.42
N THR A 51 -6.94 -9.31 5.85
CA THR A 51 -5.77 -9.92 5.19
C THR A 51 -4.62 -10.23 6.16
N PHE A 52 -4.49 -9.42 7.20
CA PHE A 52 -3.56 -9.60 8.31
C PHE A 52 -4.12 -8.92 9.56
N GLU A 53 -3.67 -9.38 10.73
CA GLU A 53 -4.18 -8.93 12.02
C GLU A 53 -3.55 -7.59 12.40
N TYR A 54 -4.19 -6.89 13.35
CA TYR A 54 -3.67 -5.63 13.85
C TYR A 54 -2.29 -5.83 14.49
N GLY A 55 -1.29 -5.07 14.01
CA GLY A 55 0.08 -5.11 14.49
C GLY A 55 0.94 -6.25 13.93
N ASP A 56 0.42 -7.05 12.99
CA ASP A 56 1.23 -8.04 12.26
C ASP A 56 2.37 -7.33 11.51
N GLN A 57 3.58 -7.89 11.61
CA GLN A 57 4.70 -7.50 10.77
C GLN A 57 4.48 -8.04 9.34
N ILE A 58 4.51 -7.13 8.36
CA ILE A 58 4.29 -7.46 6.95
C ILE A 58 5.43 -6.91 6.09
N ARG A 59 5.61 -7.49 4.91
CA ARG A 59 6.50 -6.99 3.86
C ARG A 59 5.67 -6.49 2.70
N ILE A 60 5.92 -5.26 2.26
CA ILE A 60 5.32 -4.71 1.04
C ILE A 60 6.43 -4.60 -0.01
N ARG A 61 6.25 -5.29 -1.13
CA ARG A 61 7.11 -5.17 -2.30
C ARG A 61 6.36 -4.43 -3.40
N ILE A 62 6.85 -3.26 -3.80
CA ILE A 62 6.32 -2.52 -4.94
C ILE A 62 7.19 -2.79 -6.15
N VAL A 63 6.67 -3.53 -7.12
CA VAL A 63 7.33 -3.75 -8.41
C VAL A 63 6.92 -2.66 -9.39
N ASN A 64 7.78 -2.33 -10.34
CA ASN A 64 7.53 -1.28 -11.33
C ASN A 64 7.28 0.10 -10.70
N VAL A 65 7.93 0.42 -9.57
CA VAL A 65 7.70 1.69 -8.84
C VAL A 65 7.96 2.93 -9.71
N HIS A 66 8.87 2.80 -10.68
CA HIS A 66 9.16 3.84 -11.66
C HIS A 66 7.91 4.29 -12.45
N LYS A 67 6.94 3.39 -12.70
CA LYS A 67 5.67 3.72 -13.37
C LYS A 67 4.83 4.66 -12.51
N MET A 68 4.72 4.41 -11.21
CA MET A 68 4.05 5.33 -10.29
C MET A 68 4.72 6.70 -10.32
N ARG A 69 6.05 6.72 -10.16
CA ARG A 69 6.85 7.95 -10.08
C ARG A 69 6.72 8.81 -11.34
N MET A 70 6.55 8.21 -12.51
CA MET A 70 6.42 8.93 -13.78
C MET A 70 5.01 9.45 -14.06
N ASN A 71 3.97 8.84 -13.49
CA ASN A 71 2.57 9.13 -13.85
C ASN A 71 1.79 9.85 -12.74
N LEU A 72 2.18 9.69 -11.47
CA LEU A 72 1.55 10.37 -10.35
C LEU A 72 2.11 11.78 -10.15
N GLU A 73 1.27 12.67 -9.62
CA GLU A 73 1.70 13.93 -9.03
C GLU A 73 2.82 13.67 -8.01
N ALA A 74 3.93 14.41 -8.12
CA ALA A 74 5.12 14.20 -7.30
C ALA A 74 4.84 14.36 -5.80
N SER A 75 3.91 15.25 -5.45
CA SER A 75 3.43 15.45 -4.07
C SER A 75 2.70 14.22 -3.56
N PHE A 76 1.75 13.66 -4.32
CA PHE A 76 1.01 12.48 -3.93
C PHE A 76 1.93 11.26 -3.79
N PHE A 77 2.80 11.01 -4.78
CA PHE A 77 3.78 9.92 -4.70
C PHE A 77 4.64 10.02 -3.44
N ARG A 78 5.13 11.22 -3.10
CA ARG A 78 5.95 11.44 -1.90
C ARG A 78 5.18 11.06 -0.63
N HIS A 79 3.97 11.57 -0.44
CA HIS A 79 3.21 11.28 0.78
C HIS A 79 2.83 9.79 0.91
N VAL A 80 2.58 9.09 -0.21
CA VAL A 80 2.37 7.64 -0.18
C VAL A 80 3.64 6.92 0.31
N MET A 81 4.81 7.30 -0.20
CA MET A 81 6.07 6.71 0.25
C MET A 81 6.33 7.02 1.73
N GLU A 82 6.08 8.26 2.18
CA GLU A 82 6.21 8.64 3.59
C GLU A 82 5.33 7.75 4.48
N VAL A 83 4.05 7.55 4.15
CA VAL A 83 3.17 6.67 4.93
C VAL A 83 3.68 5.23 4.97
N LEU A 84 4.17 4.69 3.85
CA LEU A 84 4.71 3.33 3.79
C LEU A 84 6.02 3.17 4.58
N GLU A 85 6.90 4.17 4.53
CA GLU A 85 8.20 4.18 5.20
C GLU A 85 8.08 4.45 6.71
N GLU A 86 7.11 5.24 7.13
CA GLU A 86 6.83 5.55 8.55
C GLU A 86 6.00 4.48 9.26
N SER A 87 5.44 3.52 8.52
CA SER A 87 4.64 2.43 9.09
C SER A 87 5.51 1.45 9.89
N GLU A 88 5.35 1.43 11.21
CA GLU A 88 6.17 0.65 12.15
C GLU A 88 6.15 -0.88 11.91
N ASN A 89 5.11 -1.38 11.25
CA ASN A 89 4.91 -2.81 10.99
C ASN A 89 5.14 -3.23 9.53
N VAL A 90 5.65 -2.32 8.70
CA VAL A 90 5.87 -2.54 7.26
C VAL A 90 7.36 -2.56 6.95
N GLU A 91 7.82 -3.66 6.36
CA GLU A 91 9.11 -3.72 5.69
C GLU A 91 8.91 -3.44 4.18
N LEU A 92 9.33 -2.25 3.74
CA LEU A 92 9.16 -1.80 2.36
C LEU A 92 10.35 -2.22 1.46
N SER A 93 10.04 -2.74 0.27
CA SER A 93 11.00 -3.02 -0.80
C SER A 93 10.48 -2.46 -2.12
N LEU A 94 11.35 -1.79 -2.87
CA LEU A 94 11.01 -1.11 -4.13
C LEU A 94 11.85 -1.71 -5.29
N GLU A 95 11.18 -2.08 -6.38
CA GLU A 95 11.78 -2.65 -7.61
C GLU A 95 11.36 -1.90 -8.89
#